data_AF-A0A831TKF9-F1
#
_entry.id   AF-A0A831TKF9-F1
#
_cell.length_a   1.000
_cell.length_b   1.000
_cell.length_c   1.000
_cell.angle_alpha   90.00
_cell.angle_beta   90.00
_cell.angle_gamma   90.00
#
_symmetry.space_group_name_H-M   'P 1'
#
loop_
_entity.id
_entity.type
_entity.pdbx_description
1 polymer ?
#
loop_
_entity_poly.entity_id
_entity_poly.type
_entity_poly.pdbx_seq_one_letter_code
_entity_poly.pdbx_strand_id
1 'polypeptide(L)'
;MLSLRVLTGDGHPVERLLYSNERGGRFSYRPPRLQVLAQLHDPRGEGALRYRLSLPVGWLALPDQQLSTFGDRPVTWLVFPQGSPQGFDLRISVTVFDRGGSIARAERLLGIELYGESPFDPARDQLPWANRASEFGQVRPDERYFRATYDLALFPESFRRGLYGAVVRLGDAREGGGVCSGMARAALARSLGMLRAEGEDLRDQVIVLHGRQLTDRALLAGIPQFLWPSPRRAYRRFVGDLLRRGWSDLCFDLNVPKPWRRDVIRALLGQGHTVVPYAVRQRAPDQAEVLVWDPSRPEDAGETVITFDLQHDRYRYPPLVDYEDAVTIVAVRQHAYLHGRTAMLSSLASLVLFSPRARQALIGVVSLALGLGLLKLARR
;
A
#
# COMPACT_ATOMS: atom_id res chain seq x y z
N MET A 1 -16.78 -0.97 44.46
CA MET A 1 -15.83 -0.89 43.31
C MET A 1 -16.45 -1.54 42.09
N LEU A 2 -16.34 -0.96 40.89
CA LEU A 2 -16.88 -1.58 39.65
C LEU A 2 -15.75 -2.25 38.87
N SER A 3 -15.87 -3.55 38.62
CA SER A 3 -14.99 -4.28 37.71
C SER A 3 -15.66 -4.49 36.35
N LEU A 4 -14.86 -4.44 35.29
CA LEU A 4 -15.28 -4.63 33.91
C LEU A 4 -14.34 -5.63 33.23
N ARG A 5 -14.90 -6.72 32.72
CA ARG A 5 -14.16 -7.76 32.01
C ARG A 5 -14.74 -7.91 30.60
N VAL A 6 -13.85 -8.08 29.62
CA VAL A 6 -14.22 -8.44 28.25
C VAL A 6 -13.68 -9.83 28.00
N LEU A 7 -14.55 -10.75 27.63
CA LEU A 7 -14.25 -12.16 27.50
C LEU A 7 -14.63 -12.67 26.10
N THR A 8 -13.99 -13.75 25.65
CA THR A 8 -14.45 -14.55 24.52
C THR A 8 -15.73 -15.31 24.88
N GLY A 9 -16.37 -15.94 23.90
CA GLY A 9 -17.52 -16.83 24.16
C GLY A 9 -17.21 -18.00 25.10
N ASP A 10 -15.93 -18.40 25.18
CA ASP A 10 -15.47 -19.49 26.04
C ASP A 10 -14.94 -18.99 27.41
N GLY A 11 -15.13 -17.69 27.71
CA GLY A 11 -14.81 -17.11 29.02
C GLY A 11 -13.36 -16.62 29.20
N HIS A 12 -12.54 -16.64 28.15
CA HIS A 12 -11.14 -16.16 28.24
C HIS A 12 -11.06 -14.64 28.11
N PRO A 13 -10.20 -13.94 28.90
CA PRO A 13 -10.01 -12.50 28.77
C PRO A 13 -9.56 -12.08 27.36
N VAL A 14 -10.14 -10.99 26.87
CA VAL A 14 -9.77 -10.37 25.60
C VAL A 14 -9.05 -9.07 25.89
N GLU A 15 -7.83 -8.97 25.39
CA GLU A 15 -7.02 -7.74 25.44
C GLU A 15 -6.84 -7.12 24.06
N ARG A 16 -7.00 -7.94 23.01
CA ARG A 16 -6.82 -7.53 21.62
C ARG A 16 -7.83 -8.23 20.72
N LEU A 17 -8.33 -7.50 19.74
CA LEU A 17 -9.16 -8.05 18.66
C LEU A 17 -8.37 -8.06 17.36
N LEU A 18 -8.52 -9.13 16.60
CA LEU A 18 -8.01 -9.23 15.25
C LEU A 18 -9.09 -8.74 14.29
N TYR A 19 -8.80 -7.67 13.53
CA TYR A 19 -9.63 -7.22 12.42
C TYR A 19 -9.01 -7.70 11.12
N SER A 20 -9.65 -8.69 10.51
CA SER A 20 -9.04 -9.44 9.40
C SER A 20 -10.03 -9.87 8.34
N ASN A 21 -9.53 -10.17 7.13
CA ASN A 21 -10.30 -10.84 6.10
C ASN A 21 -9.70 -12.21 5.77
N GLU A 22 -10.53 -13.07 5.19
CA GLU A 22 -10.04 -14.15 4.33
C GLU A 22 -9.49 -13.53 3.04
N ARG A 23 -8.59 -14.22 2.35
CA ARG A 23 -7.94 -13.71 1.13
C ARG A 23 -8.93 -13.17 0.11
N GLY A 24 -8.87 -11.87 -0.17
CA GLY A 24 -9.81 -11.21 -1.09
C GLY A 24 -11.23 -11.01 -0.56
N GLY A 25 -11.52 -11.48 0.65
CA GLY A 25 -12.82 -11.42 1.31
C GLY A 25 -13.04 -10.13 2.09
N ARG A 26 -14.18 -10.07 2.81
CA ARG A 26 -14.56 -8.94 3.66
C ARG A 26 -13.87 -9.01 5.02
N PHE A 27 -13.57 -7.83 5.56
CA PHE A 27 -12.99 -7.71 6.90
C PHE A 27 -14.05 -7.93 7.99
N SER A 28 -13.67 -8.63 9.04
CA SER A 28 -14.47 -8.86 10.24
C SER A 28 -13.58 -8.96 11.48
N TYR A 29 -14.17 -8.75 12.65
CA TYR A 29 -13.49 -8.96 13.92
C TYR A 29 -13.45 -10.43 14.29
N ARG A 30 -12.35 -10.85 14.91
CA ARG A 30 -12.16 -12.16 15.52
C ARG A 30 -11.79 -11.98 17.00
N PRO A 31 -12.56 -12.59 17.93
CA PRO A 31 -13.80 -13.33 17.68
C PRO A 31 -14.95 -12.42 17.21
N PRO A 32 -15.99 -12.97 16.53
CA PRO A 32 -17.12 -12.19 16.02
C PRO A 32 -18.11 -11.75 17.11
N ARG A 33 -17.98 -12.32 18.32
CA ARG A 33 -18.78 -11.99 19.49
C ARG A 33 -17.91 -11.96 20.74
N LEU A 34 -18.26 -11.08 21.67
CA LEU A 34 -17.60 -10.87 22.95
C LEU A 34 -18.63 -10.89 24.07
N GLN A 35 -18.22 -11.28 25.27
CA GLN A 35 -18.97 -11.08 26.50
C GLN A 35 -18.39 -9.90 27.26
N VAL A 36 -19.23 -8.93 27.62
CA VAL A 36 -18.84 -7.83 28.49
C VAL A 36 -19.53 -8.02 29.83
N LEU A 37 -18.75 -8.25 30.88
CA LEU A 37 -19.23 -8.52 32.23
C LEU A 37 -18.87 -7.36 33.15
N ALA A 38 -19.87 -6.80 33.80
CA ALA A 38 -19.72 -5.75 34.80
C ALA A 38 -20.18 -6.23 36.17
N GLN A 39 -19.33 -6.07 37.18
CA GLN A 39 -19.63 -6.45 38.55
C GLN A 39 -19.38 -5.28 39.50
N LEU A 40 -20.44 -4.81 40.16
CA LEU A 40 -20.33 -3.84 41.23
C LEU A 40 -20.14 -4.56 42.57
N HIS A 41 -18.95 -4.44 43.14
CA HIS A 41 -18.62 -4.88 44.50
C HIS A 41 -19.16 -3.87 45.52
N ASP A 42 -19.79 -4.37 46.59
CA ASP A 42 -20.39 -3.62 47.70
C ASP A 42 -21.44 -2.59 47.30
N PRO A 43 -22.60 -3.03 46.82
CA PRO A 43 -23.65 -2.12 46.43
C PRO A 43 -24.33 -1.51 47.66
N ARG A 44 -24.11 -0.22 47.86
CA ARG A 44 -24.84 0.56 48.85
C ARG A 44 -26.27 0.82 48.34
N GLY A 45 -27.21 -0.08 48.65
CA GLY A 45 -28.64 0.13 48.40
C GLY A 45 -29.39 -1.09 47.87
N GLU A 46 -30.64 -1.24 48.32
CA GLU A 46 -31.60 -2.29 47.93
C GLU A 46 -32.35 -1.99 46.62
N GLY A 47 -32.05 -0.85 45.96
CA GLY A 47 -32.73 -0.41 44.74
C GLY A 47 -32.22 -1.07 43.45
N ALA A 48 -33.08 -1.10 42.42
CA ALA A 48 -32.72 -1.57 41.09
C ALA A 48 -31.69 -0.62 40.43
N LEU A 49 -30.44 -1.06 40.31
CA LEU A 49 -29.38 -0.31 39.66
C LEU A 49 -29.55 -0.31 38.13
N ARG A 50 -29.26 0.83 37.49
CA ARG A 50 -29.25 0.93 36.03
C ARG A 50 -27.81 0.94 35.51
N TYR A 51 -27.52 0.04 34.58
CA TYR A 51 -26.24 -0.04 33.91
C TYR A 51 -26.33 0.56 32.50
N ARG A 52 -25.32 1.33 32.10
CA ARG A 52 -25.16 1.83 30.73
C ARG A 52 -23.83 1.37 30.18
N LEU A 53 -23.87 0.52 29.16
CA LEU A 53 -22.72 0.16 28.36
C LEU A 53 -22.49 1.21 27.27
N SER A 54 -21.25 1.63 27.08
CA SER A 54 -20.81 2.46 25.95
C SER A 54 -19.79 1.68 25.14
N LEU A 55 -20.05 1.60 23.83
CA LEU A 55 -19.27 0.83 22.87
C LEU A 55 -18.76 1.73 21.73
N PRO A 56 -17.75 1.26 20.97
CA PRO A 56 -17.40 1.87 19.70
C PRO A 56 -18.61 1.99 18.75
N VAL A 57 -18.58 3.02 17.91
CA VAL A 57 -19.67 3.32 16.96
C VAL A 57 -19.91 2.12 16.04
N GLY A 58 -21.18 1.74 15.89
CA GLY A 58 -21.63 0.64 15.04
C GLY A 58 -21.63 -0.73 15.72
N TRP A 59 -20.99 -0.89 16.88
CA TRP A 59 -21.06 -2.15 17.62
C TRP A 59 -22.44 -2.36 18.23
N LEU A 60 -22.90 -3.60 18.20
CA LEU A 60 -24.21 -3.97 18.75
C LEU A 60 -24.03 -4.70 20.09
N ALA A 61 -24.96 -4.48 21.01
CA ALA A 61 -25.01 -5.19 22.28
C ALA A 61 -26.41 -5.71 22.55
N LEU A 62 -26.48 -6.94 23.06
CA LEU A 62 -27.70 -7.55 23.57
C LEU A 62 -27.48 -7.92 25.04
N PRO A 63 -28.43 -7.67 25.94
CA PRO A 63 -28.37 -8.23 27.28
C PRO A 63 -28.41 -9.76 27.18
N ASP A 64 -27.50 -10.45 27.88
CA ASP A 64 -27.50 -11.90 27.91
C ASP A 64 -28.44 -12.39 29.01
N GLN A 65 -29.70 -12.69 28.64
CA GLN A 65 -30.73 -13.14 29.59
C GLN A 65 -30.46 -14.55 30.16
N GLN A 66 -29.61 -15.35 29.51
CA GLN A 66 -29.20 -16.66 30.04
C GLN A 66 -28.14 -16.52 31.13
N LEU A 67 -27.39 -15.42 31.13
CA LEU A 67 -26.33 -15.13 32.09
C LEU A 67 -26.68 -14.02 33.09
N SER A 68 -27.76 -13.28 32.86
CA SER A 68 -28.17 -12.14 33.68
C SER A 68 -29.70 -12.12 33.84
N THR A 69 -30.20 -12.40 35.04
CA THR A 69 -31.58 -12.07 35.41
C THR A 69 -31.69 -10.64 35.95
N PHE A 70 -32.88 -10.07 35.91
CA PHE A 70 -33.14 -8.71 36.38
C PHE A 70 -32.87 -8.64 37.90
N GLY A 71 -31.71 -8.09 38.29
CA GLY A 71 -31.24 -8.04 39.69
C GLY A 71 -29.91 -8.76 39.95
N ASP A 72 -29.41 -9.55 38.99
CA ASP A 72 -28.14 -10.25 39.15
C ASP A 72 -26.93 -9.31 39.22
N ARG A 73 -26.00 -9.70 40.07
CA ARG A 73 -24.65 -9.12 40.19
C ARG A 73 -23.69 -10.29 40.01
N PRO A 74 -23.20 -10.56 38.79
CA PRO A 74 -22.85 -9.61 37.72
C PRO A 74 -23.87 -9.42 36.57
N VAL A 75 -23.74 -8.32 35.81
CA VAL A 75 -24.49 -8.04 34.57
C VAL A 75 -23.64 -8.34 33.35
N THR A 76 -24.21 -9.05 32.38
CA THR A 76 -23.51 -9.49 31.17
C THR A 76 -24.20 -9.03 29.88
N TRP A 77 -23.41 -8.55 28.92
CA TRP A 77 -23.84 -8.25 27.55
C TRP A 77 -23.10 -9.12 26.54
N LEU A 78 -23.82 -9.60 25.53
CA LEU A 78 -23.24 -10.10 24.29
C LEU A 78 -23.02 -8.94 23.34
N VAL A 79 -21.77 -8.74 22.92
CA VAL A 79 -21.34 -7.64 22.05
C VAL A 79 -20.89 -8.21 20.71
N PHE A 80 -21.37 -7.61 19.62
CA PHE A 80 -21.04 -7.97 18.24
C PHE A 80 -20.26 -6.80 17.60
N PRO A 81 -18.92 -6.91 17.51
CA PRO A 81 -18.10 -5.90 16.85
C PRO A 81 -18.47 -5.74 15.37
N GLN A 82 -18.63 -4.50 14.91
CA GLN A 82 -18.96 -4.18 13.52
C GLN A 82 -18.22 -2.93 13.03
N GLY A 83 -18.24 -2.73 11.71
CA GLY A 83 -17.58 -1.60 11.05
C GLY A 83 -16.05 -1.72 11.04
N SER A 84 -15.39 -0.76 10.38
CA SER A 84 -13.93 -0.67 10.38
C SER A 84 -13.42 0.03 11.64
N PRO A 85 -12.29 -0.40 12.23
CA PRO A 85 -11.71 0.24 13.39
C PRO A 85 -11.30 1.68 13.04
N GLN A 86 -11.63 2.63 13.92
CA GLN A 86 -11.27 4.04 13.78
C GLN A 86 -9.86 4.34 14.34
N GLY A 87 -9.28 3.39 15.07
CA GLY A 87 -7.98 3.47 15.70
C GLY A 87 -7.53 2.10 16.21
N PHE A 88 -6.35 2.06 16.82
CA PHE A 88 -5.75 0.82 17.33
C PHE A 88 -6.08 0.54 18.80
N ASP A 89 -6.72 1.49 19.48
CA ASP A 89 -7.23 1.34 20.84
C ASP A 89 -8.74 1.57 20.86
N LEU A 90 -9.50 0.56 21.29
CA LEU A 90 -10.94 0.62 21.45
C LEU A 90 -11.33 0.70 22.91
N ARG A 91 -12.18 1.68 23.23
CA ARG A 91 -12.69 1.91 24.57
C ARG A 91 -14.07 1.28 24.75
N ILE A 92 -14.19 0.43 25.76
CA ILE A 92 -15.48 -0.05 26.28
C ILE A 92 -15.61 0.48 27.70
N SER A 93 -16.76 1.08 28.04
CA SER A 93 -16.99 1.55 29.40
C SER A 93 -18.39 1.21 29.89
N VAL A 94 -18.50 0.91 31.17
CA VAL A 94 -19.78 0.73 31.85
C VAL A 94 -19.92 1.80 32.92
N THR A 95 -21.07 2.46 32.93
CA THR A 95 -21.44 3.42 33.96
C THR A 95 -22.68 2.90 34.70
N VAL A 96 -22.61 2.91 36.03
CA VAL A 96 -23.71 2.50 36.92
C VAL A 96 -24.39 3.73 37.48
N PHE A 97 -25.72 3.71 37.48
CA PHE A 97 -26.57 4.77 37.99
C PHE A 97 -27.45 4.28 39.12
N ASP A 98 -27.60 5.13 40.14
CA ASP A 98 -28.56 4.96 41.23
C ASP A 98 -29.32 6.28 41.45
N ARG A 99 -30.63 6.21 41.62
CA ARG A 99 -31.54 7.37 41.82
C ARG A 99 -31.26 8.57 40.90
N GLY A 100 -30.89 8.30 39.65
CA GLY A 100 -30.59 9.31 38.62
C GLY A 100 -29.16 9.84 38.60
N GLY A 101 -28.32 9.53 39.60
CA GLY A 101 -26.90 9.90 39.65
C GLY A 101 -25.97 8.76 39.20
N SER A 102 -24.81 9.09 38.63
CA SER A 102 -23.76 8.10 38.37
C SER A 102 -22.99 7.79 39.67
N ILE A 103 -22.85 6.52 40.00
CA ILE A 103 -22.20 6.07 41.25
C ILE A 103 -20.89 5.31 41.01
N ALA A 104 -20.69 4.77 39.82
CA ALA A 104 -19.46 4.08 39.45
C ALA A 104 -19.27 4.07 37.93
N ARG A 105 -18.00 4.06 37.50
CA ARG A 105 -17.59 3.91 36.10
C ARG A 105 -16.37 3.01 36.02
N ALA A 106 -16.34 2.13 35.03
CA ALA A 106 -15.21 1.28 34.72
C ALA A 106 -14.97 1.31 33.22
N GLU A 107 -13.70 1.22 32.83
CA GLU A 107 -13.25 1.27 31.45
C GLU A 107 -12.30 0.12 31.16
N ARG A 108 -12.40 -0.43 29.96
CA ARG A 108 -11.45 -1.38 29.40
C ARG A 108 -11.02 -0.91 28.02
N LEU A 109 -9.71 -0.87 27.81
CA LEU A 109 -9.10 -0.65 26.51
C LEU A 109 -8.78 -1.99 25.86
N LEU A 110 -9.11 -2.13 24.59
CA LEU A 110 -8.79 -3.29 23.76
C LEU A 110 -7.91 -2.83 22.60
N GLY A 111 -6.78 -3.50 22.41
CA GLY A 111 -5.95 -3.28 21.23
C GLY A 111 -6.62 -3.85 19.96
N ILE A 112 -6.29 -3.29 18.81
CA ILE A 112 -6.64 -3.85 17.50
C ILE A 112 -5.38 -4.32 16.80
N GLU A 113 -5.44 -5.49 16.19
CA GLU A 113 -4.48 -5.91 15.17
C GLU A 113 -5.21 -6.00 13.84
N LEU A 114 -4.71 -5.25 12.86
CA LEU A 114 -5.18 -5.33 11.48
C LEU A 114 -4.35 -6.38 10.75
N TYR A 115 -5.00 -7.37 10.16
CA TYR A 115 -4.38 -8.33 9.25
C TYR A 115 -5.21 -8.41 7.97
N GLY A 116 -4.64 -8.06 6.83
CA GLY A 116 -5.38 -7.99 5.57
C GLY A 116 -4.69 -8.74 4.45
N GLU A 117 -5.44 -9.49 3.65
CA GLU A 117 -4.94 -10.20 2.46
C GLU A 117 -5.71 -9.80 1.20
N SER A 118 -4.96 -9.44 0.16
CA SER A 118 -5.39 -9.24 -1.23
C SER A 118 -5.64 -10.59 -1.90
N PRO A 119 -6.47 -10.70 -2.96
CA PRO A 119 -6.64 -11.94 -3.71
C PRO A 119 -5.35 -12.52 -4.30
N PHE A 120 -4.34 -11.66 -4.53
CA PHE A 120 -3.04 -12.06 -5.06
C PHE A 120 -2.39 -13.11 -4.14
N ASP A 121 -2.08 -14.26 -4.68
CA ASP A 121 -1.39 -15.36 -4.01
C ASP A 121 -0.05 -15.61 -4.69
N PRO A 122 1.09 -15.32 -4.03
CA PRO A 122 2.41 -15.53 -4.63
C PRO A 122 2.63 -16.95 -5.15
N ALA A 123 2.12 -17.98 -4.48
CA ALA A 123 2.33 -19.36 -4.91
C ALA A 123 1.56 -19.69 -6.21
N ARG A 124 0.39 -19.08 -6.40
CA ARG A 124 -0.49 -19.31 -7.55
C ARG A 124 -0.27 -18.32 -8.70
N ASP A 125 -0.05 -17.05 -8.38
CA ASP A 125 -0.13 -15.93 -9.32
C ASP A 125 1.26 -15.44 -9.78
N GLN A 126 2.34 -16.01 -9.24
CA GLN A 126 3.70 -15.73 -9.72
C GLN A 126 3.86 -16.08 -11.20
N LEU A 127 4.78 -15.38 -11.86
CA LEU A 127 5.17 -15.70 -13.22
C LEU A 127 6.15 -16.88 -13.21
N PRO A 128 6.23 -17.68 -14.29
CA PRO A 128 7.13 -18.83 -14.37
C PRO A 128 8.63 -18.46 -14.48
N TRP A 129 8.96 -17.16 -14.46
CA TRP A 129 10.31 -16.65 -14.59
C TRP A 129 10.58 -15.58 -13.54
N ALA A 130 11.76 -15.62 -12.93
CA ALA A 130 12.30 -14.51 -12.18
C ALA A 130 12.87 -13.42 -13.10
N ASN A 131 13.02 -12.20 -12.55
CA ASN A 131 13.63 -11.04 -13.20
C ASN A 131 15.16 -11.20 -13.34
N ARG A 132 15.59 -12.21 -14.10
CA ARG A 132 16.99 -12.52 -14.42
C ARG A 132 17.09 -13.11 -15.82
N ALA A 133 18.14 -12.75 -16.56
CA ALA A 133 18.32 -13.15 -17.96
C ALA A 133 18.40 -14.68 -18.14
N SER A 134 18.88 -15.41 -17.13
CA SER A 134 18.95 -16.88 -17.15
C SER A 134 17.59 -17.57 -17.19
N GLU A 135 16.52 -16.90 -16.76
CA GLU A 135 15.16 -17.47 -16.72
C GLU A 135 14.22 -16.77 -17.71
N PHE A 136 14.15 -15.44 -17.65
CA PHE A 136 13.30 -14.67 -18.55
C PHE A 136 13.90 -14.53 -19.95
N GLY A 137 15.18 -14.86 -20.14
CA GLY A 137 15.95 -14.58 -21.35
C GLY A 137 16.33 -13.11 -21.49
N GLN A 138 17.28 -12.83 -22.37
CA GLN A 138 17.73 -11.45 -22.63
C GLN A 138 16.62 -10.62 -23.28
N VAL A 139 16.51 -9.35 -22.87
CA VAL A 139 15.59 -8.36 -23.46
C VAL A 139 16.42 -7.21 -24.00
N ARG A 140 16.23 -6.92 -25.29
CA ARG A 140 16.81 -5.76 -25.97
C ARG A 140 15.70 -4.81 -26.41
N PRO A 141 16.00 -3.52 -26.62
CA PRO A 141 15.02 -2.55 -27.10
C PRO A 141 14.65 -2.81 -28.58
N ASP A 142 13.74 -3.76 -28.77
CA ASP A 142 13.22 -4.17 -30.05
C ASP A 142 12.11 -3.22 -30.55
N GLU A 143 12.05 -3.02 -31.86
CA GLU A 143 11.07 -2.15 -32.49
C GLU A 143 9.64 -2.69 -32.36
N ARG A 144 9.45 -4.02 -32.40
CA ARG A 144 8.15 -4.69 -32.21
C ARG A 144 7.55 -4.29 -30.87
N TYR A 145 8.30 -4.43 -29.78
CA TYR A 145 7.82 -4.10 -28.44
C TYR A 145 7.62 -2.60 -28.25
N PHE A 146 8.50 -1.77 -28.82
CA PHE A 146 8.34 -0.32 -28.79
C PHE A 146 7.01 0.12 -29.44
N ARG A 147 6.69 -0.39 -30.64
CA ARG A 147 5.44 -0.10 -31.36
C ARG A 147 4.21 -0.70 -30.65
N ALA A 148 4.35 -1.86 -30.02
CA ALA A 148 3.27 -2.43 -29.20
C ALA A 148 2.99 -1.61 -27.92
N THR A 149 4.02 -0.93 -27.41
CA THR A 149 3.96 -0.09 -26.20
C THR A 149 3.34 1.28 -26.46
N TYR A 150 3.72 1.95 -27.56
CA TYR A 150 3.34 3.33 -27.83
C TYR A 150 2.64 3.50 -29.18
N ASP A 151 1.49 4.18 -29.17
CA ASP A 151 0.85 4.69 -30.38
C ASP A 151 1.46 6.03 -30.80
N LEU A 152 1.92 6.82 -29.82
CA LEU A 152 2.49 8.14 -30.06
C LEU A 152 3.71 8.41 -29.18
N ALA A 153 4.82 8.75 -29.82
CA ALA A 153 6.04 9.22 -29.17
C ALA A 153 6.72 10.28 -30.05
N LEU A 154 7.32 11.29 -29.43
CA LEU A 154 8.14 12.27 -30.17
C LEU A 154 9.49 11.64 -30.50
N PHE A 155 9.99 11.88 -31.72
CA PHE A 155 11.30 11.41 -32.18
C PHE A 155 11.54 9.91 -31.88
N PRO A 156 10.68 9.00 -32.38
CA PRO A 156 10.59 7.62 -31.91
C PRO A 156 11.91 6.85 -31.98
N GLU A 157 12.71 7.01 -33.05
CA GLU A 157 14.02 6.37 -33.16
C GLU A 157 15.00 6.85 -32.07
N SER A 158 15.02 8.15 -31.78
CA SER A 158 15.89 8.72 -30.75
C SER A 158 15.43 8.32 -29.35
N PHE A 159 14.13 8.28 -29.10
CA PHE A 159 13.57 7.82 -27.83
C PHE A 159 13.82 6.32 -27.60
N ARG A 160 13.62 5.49 -28.64
CA ARG A 160 13.85 4.04 -28.61
C ARG A 160 15.31 3.71 -28.27
N ARG A 161 16.27 4.37 -28.94
CA ARG A 161 17.71 4.17 -28.70
C ARG A 161 18.20 4.84 -27.42
N GLY A 162 17.51 5.88 -26.95
CA GLY A 162 17.82 6.63 -25.74
C GLY A 162 17.15 6.04 -24.51
N LEU A 163 16.22 6.78 -23.91
CA LEU A 163 15.63 6.45 -22.61
C LEU A 163 14.90 5.10 -22.61
N TYR A 164 14.17 4.75 -23.67
CA TYR A 164 13.52 3.44 -23.75
C TYR A 164 14.55 2.31 -23.75
N GLY A 165 15.65 2.44 -24.50
CA GLY A 165 16.72 1.44 -24.53
C GLY A 165 17.52 1.34 -23.24
N ALA A 166 17.62 2.42 -22.47
CA ALA A 166 18.23 2.41 -21.15
C ALA A 166 17.38 1.66 -20.11
N VAL A 167 16.05 1.75 -20.24
CA VAL A 167 15.08 1.20 -19.29
C VAL A 167 14.65 -0.22 -19.67
N VAL A 168 14.19 -0.42 -20.90
CA VAL A 168 13.68 -1.71 -21.41
C VAL A 168 14.84 -2.55 -21.93
N ARG A 169 15.58 -3.09 -20.97
CA ARG A 169 16.67 -4.05 -21.21
C ARG A 169 16.79 -5.00 -20.04
N LEU A 170 17.17 -6.23 -20.36
CA LEU A 170 17.58 -7.24 -19.40
C LEU A 170 18.75 -7.98 -20.05
N GLY A 171 19.95 -7.71 -19.56
CA GLY A 171 21.16 -8.41 -19.98
C GLY A 171 21.67 -9.35 -18.89
N ASP A 172 22.81 -9.98 -19.13
CA ASP A 172 23.47 -10.82 -18.13
C ASP A 172 23.96 -9.96 -16.96
N ALA A 173 24.37 -10.57 -15.83
CA ALA A 173 24.70 -9.87 -14.57
C ALA A 173 25.69 -8.69 -14.70
N ARG A 174 26.45 -8.60 -15.80
CA ARG A 174 27.38 -7.50 -16.12
C ARG A 174 26.74 -6.30 -16.84
N GLU A 175 25.62 -6.49 -17.55
CA GLU A 175 25.00 -5.43 -18.38
C GLU A 175 23.94 -4.61 -17.62
N GLY A 176 23.42 -5.15 -16.50
CA GLY A 176 22.42 -4.51 -15.64
C GLY A 176 21.04 -4.34 -16.29
N GLY A 177 20.06 -3.88 -15.50
CA GLY A 177 18.67 -3.70 -15.93
C GLY A 177 17.73 -4.85 -15.53
N GLY A 178 16.44 -4.70 -15.81
CA GLY A 178 15.46 -5.73 -15.54
C GLY A 178 14.04 -5.32 -15.89
N VAL A 179 13.19 -6.29 -16.17
CA VAL A 179 11.77 -6.10 -16.52
C VAL A 179 10.85 -6.19 -15.29
N CYS A 180 11.41 -5.96 -14.09
CA CYS A 180 10.72 -6.08 -12.80
C CYS A 180 9.35 -5.38 -12.78
N SER A 181 9.27 -4.12 -13.23
CA SER A 181 7.99 -3.41 -13.34
C SER A 181 7.00 -4.12 -14.26
N GLY A 182 7.43 -4.71 -15.38
CA GLY A 182 6.52 -5.44 -16.26
C GLY A 182 6.00 -6.72 -15.61
N MET A 183 6.88 -7.46 -14.94
CA MET A 183 6.54 -8.69 -14.25
C MET A 183 5.54 -8.47 -13.11
N ALA A 184 5.82 -7.50 -12.23
CA ALA A 184 4.91 -7.12 -11.14
C ALA A 184 3.52 -6.74 -11.66
N ARG A 185 3.48 -5.91 -12.71
CA ARG A 185 2.24 -5.42 -13.31
C ARG A 185 1.49 -6.54 -14.05
N ALA A 186 2.20 -7.46 -14.72
CA ALA A 186 1.59 -8.59 -15.40
C ALA A 186 1.01 -9.60 -14.40
N ALA A 187 1.75 -9.96 -13.35
CA ALA A 187 1.30 -10.87 -12.31
C ALA A 187 0.04 -10.35 -11.61
N LEU A 188 0.05 -9.07 -11.19
CA LEU A 188 -1.12 -8.45 -10.56
C LEU A 188 -2.31 -8.33 -11.53
N ALA A 189 -2.07 -7.99 -12.80
CA ALA A 189 -3.14 -7.93 -13.79
C ALA A 189 -3.77 -9.31 -14.04
N ARG A 190 -2.96 -10.38 -14.07
CA ARG A 190 -3.45 -11.76 -14.21
C ARG A 190 -4.27 -12.19 -12.99
N SER A 191 -3.77 -11.95 -11.78
CA SER A 191 -4.49 -12.32 -10.55
C SER A 191 -5.85 -11.63 -10.43
N LEU A 192 -5.98 -10.43 -11.00
CA LEU A 192 -7.23 -9.66 -11.02
C LEU A 192 -8.09 -9.92 -12.27
N GLY A 193 -7.69 -10.85 -13.14
CA GLY A 193 -8.42 -11.18 -14.38
C GLY A 193 -8.39 -10.09 -15.47
N MET A 194 -7.51 -9.09 -15.32
CA MET A 194 -7.34 -7.98 -16.27
C MET A 194 -6.41 -8.33 -17.45
N LEU A 195 -5.63 -9.41 -17.32
CA LEU A 195 -4.74 -9.93 -18.36
C LEU A 195 -4.96 -11.43 -18.55
N ARG A 196 -5.22 -11.85 -19.79
CA ARG A 196 -5.42 -13.25 -20.20
C ARG A 196 -4.40 -13.61 -21.27
N ALA A 197 -3.12 -13.58 -20.90
CA ALA A 197 -2.01 -13.95 -21.78
C ALA A 197 -1.23 -15.11 -21.13
N GLU A 198 -0.75 -16.03 -21.97
CA GLU A 198 0.00 -17.23 -21.56
C GLU A 198 1.21 -17.42 -22.46
N GLY A 199 2.18 -18.25 -22.05
CA GLY A 199 3.35 -18.59 -22.87
C GLY A 199 4.12 -17.37 -23.40
N GLU A 200 4.42 -17.36 -24.71
CA GLU A 200 5.14 -16.26 -25.36
C GLU A 200 4.36 -14.94 -25.33
N ASP A 201 3.03 -14.98 -25.45
CA ASP A 201 2.21 -13.78 -25.37
C ASP A 201 2.35 -13.12 -24.00
N LEU A 202 2.46 -13.91 -22.92
CA LEU A 202 2.69 -13.37 -21.58
C LEU A 202 4.04 -12.67 -21.46
N ARG A 203 5.09 -13.27 -22.04
CA ARG A 203 6.45 -12.70 -22.04
C ARG A 203 6.49 -11.36 -22.79
N ASP A 204 5.84 -11.31 -23.95
CA ASP A 204 5.68 -10.08 -24.74
C ASP A 204 4.93 -9.00 -23.95
N GLN A 205 3.84 -9.37 -23.27
CA GLN A 205 3.07 -8.45 -22.43
C GLN A 205 3.89 -7.93 -21.25
N VAL A 206 4.76 -8.74 -20.64
CA VAL A 206 5.69 -8.28 -19.60
C VAL A 206 6.61 -7.18 -20.15
N ILE A 207 7.21 -7.38 -21.32
CA ILE A 207 8.12 -6.39 -21.93
C ILE A 207 7.36 -5.10 -22.25
N VAL A 208 6.16 -5.21 -22.84
CA VAL A 208 5.29 -4.07 -23.15
C VAL A 208 4.92 -3.31 -21.88
N LEU A 209 4.41 -4.00 -20.85
CA LEU A 209 4.02 -3.37 -19.58
C LEU A 209 5.21 -2.74 -18.86
N HIS A 210 6.40 -3.33 -18.96
CA HIS A 210 7.61 -2.73 -18.46
C HIS A 210 7.91 -1.40 -19.18
N GLY A 211 7.80 -1.37 -20.50
CA GLY A 211 7.94 -0.13 -21.27
C GLY A 211 6.93 0.95 -20.87
N ARG A 212 5.70 0.55 -20.49
CA ARG A 212 4.62 1.50 -20.16
C ARG A 212 4.86 2.36 -18.91
N GLN A 213 5.89 2.07 -18.12
CA GLN A 213 6.33 2.97 -17.04
C GLN A 213 6.74 4.36 -17.56
N LEU A 214 7.15 4.45 -18.83
CA LEU A 214 7.51 5.69 -19.51
C LEU A 214 6.33 6.36 -20.23
N THR A 215 5.10 5.86 -20.07
CA THR A 215 3.94 6.51 -20.69
C THR A 215 3.54 7.77 -19.93
N ASP A 216 2.98 8.76 -20.63
CA ASP A 216 2.50 10.00 -20.02
C ASP A 216 1.50 9.71 -18.90
N ARG A 217 0.64 8.72 -19.09
CA ARG A 217 -0.36 8.32 -18.09
C ARG A 217 0.29 7.75 -16.82
N ALA A 218 1.28 6.86 -16.95
CA ALA A 218 2.00 6.31 -15.81
C ALA A 218 2.80 7.42 -15.09
N LEU A 219 3.51 8.26 -15.83
CA LEU A 219 4.26 9.39 -15.28
C LEU A 219 3.35 10.38 -14.54
N LEU A 220 2.25 10.83 -15.16
CA LEU A 220 1.30 11.76 -14.53
C LEU A 220 0.63 11.15 -13.29
N ALA A 221 0.36 9.84 -13.30
CA ALA A 221 -0.16 9.15 -12.11
C ALA A 221 0.88 9.04 -10.98
N GLY A 222 2.17 8.99 -11.32
CA GLY A 222 3.29 8.95 -10.37
C GLY A 222 3.73 10.32 -9.86
N ILE A 223 3.65 11.37 -10.67
CA ILE A 223 4.17 12.72 -10.39
C ILE A 223 3.77 13.27 -9.01
N PRO A 224 2.50 13.20 -8.56
CA PRO A 224 2.14 13.71 -7.24
C PRO A 224 2.86 12.98 -6.08
N GLN A 225 3.15 11.69 -6.23
CA GLN A 225 3.88 10.91 -5.22
C GLN A 225 5.38 11.10 -5.33
N PHE A 226 5.89 11.46 -6.51
CA PHE A 226 7.29 11.83 -6.67
C PHE A 226 7.58 13.21 -6.07
N LEU A 227 6.79 14.23 -6.41
CA LEU A 227 6.98 15.61 -5.95
C LEU A 227 6.67 15.79 -4.46
N TRP A 228 5.67 15.06 -3.96
CA TRP A 228 5.39 14.95 -2.54
C TRP A 228 5.55 13.48 -2.16
N PRO A 229 6.76 13.02 -1.83
CA PRO A 229 7.01 11.64 -1.42
C PRO A 229 6.45 11.38 -0.02
N SER A 230 5.85 10.22 0.18
CA SER A 230 5.29 9.79 1.47
C SER A 230 4.97 8.29 1.45
N PRO A 231 5.89 7.43 1.92
CA PRO A 231 5.63 6.00 2.13
C PRO A 231 4.33 5.73 2.91
N ARG A 232 4.01 6.56 3.91
CA ARG A 232 2.76 6.49 4.67
C ARG A 232 1.53 6.65 3.77
N ARG A 233 1.56 7.55 2.78
CA ARG A 233 0.43 7.69 1.83
C ARG A 233 0.32 6.49 0.89
N ALA A 234 1.44 5.91 0.45
CA ALA A 234 1.43 4.68 -0.34
C ALA A 234 0.78 3.52 0.45
N TYR A 235 1.20 3.33 1.70
CA TYR A 235 0.61 2.38 2.64
C TYR A 235 -0.90 2.60 2.84
N ARG A 236 -1.31 3.82 3.20
CA ARG A 236 -2.73 4.15 3.44
C ARG A 236 -3.62 3.94 2.20
N ARG A 237 -3.08 4.15 0.99
CA ARG A 237 -3.81 3.86 -0.25
C ARG A 237 -4.05 2.36 -0.43
N PHE A 238 -3.02 1.55 -0.23
CA PHE A 238 -3.12 0.08 -0.30
C PHE A 238 -4.10 -0.46 0.74
N VAL A 239 -3.90 -0.12 2.02
CA VAL A 239 -4.79 -0.58 3.11
C VAL A 239 -6.21 -0.06 2.91
N GLY A 240 -6.38 1.20 2.50
CA GLY A 240 -7.70 1.74 2.21
C GLY A 240 -8.42 0.97 1.09
N ASP A 241 -7.69 0.46 0.09
CA ASP A 241 -8.29 -0.36 -0.96
C ASP A 241 -8.70 -1.75 -0.44
N LEU A 242 -7.82 -2.41 0.32
CA LEU A 242 -8.15 -3.69 0.96
C LEU A 242 -9.38 -3.56 1.87
N LEU A 243 -9.40 -2.57 2.76
CA LEU A 243 -10.51 -2.36 3.69
C LEU A 243 -11.84 -2.08 2.99
N ARG A 244 -11.83 -1.36 1.87
CA ARG A 244 -13.06 -1.00 1.13
C ARG A 244 -13.53 -2.09 0.16
N ARG A 245 -12.60 -2.78 -0.52
CA ARG A 245 -12.90 -3.63 -1.68
C ARG A 245 -12.45 -5.08 -1.52
N GLY A 246 -11.61 -5.39 -0.54
CA GLY A 246 -10.95 -6.68 -0.39
C GLY A 246 -9.72 -6.87 -1.29
N TRP A 247 -9.42 -5.93 -2.19
CA TRP A 247 -8.32 -6.05 -3.16
C TRP A 247 -7.73 -4.68 -3.52
N SER A 248 -6.52 -4.67 -4.11
CA SER A 248 -5.86 -3.48 -4.63
C SER A 248 -5.18 -3.76 -5.98
N ASP A 249 -5.24 -2.79 -6.90
CA ASP A 249 -4.51 -2.79 -8.19
C ASP A 249 -3.23 -1.94 -8.14
N LEU A 250 -2.66 -1.74 -6.94
CA LEU A 250 -1.42 -1.01 -6.76
C LEU A 250 -0.23 -1.97 -6.78
N CYS A 251 0.82 -1.60 -7.52
CA CYS A 251 2.17 -2.10 -7.23
C CYS A 251 2.95 -0.98 -6.53
N PHE A 252 3.96 -1.36 -5.77
CA PHE A 252 4.89 -0.42 -5.13
C PHE A 252 6.18 -0.36 -5.93
N ASP A 253 6.47 0.82 -6.47
CA ASP A 253 7.77 1.15 -7.02
C ASP A 253 8.65 1.65 -5.85
N LEU A 254 9.62 0.84 -5.47
CA LEU A 254 10.54 1.06 -4.35
C LEU A 254 11.85 1.69 -4.81
N ASN A 255 12.57 2.25 -3.83
CA ASN A 255 13.89 2.88 -4.03
C ASN A 255 13.81 4.05 -5.02
N VAL A 256 12.65 4.70 -5.10
CA VAL A 256 12.46 5.84 -6.00
C VAL A 256 13.17 7.04 -5.36
N PRO A 257 14.16 7.65 -6.01
CA PRO A 257 14.88 8.80 -5.47
C PRO A 257 13.93 9.98 -5.26
N LYS A 258 14.06 10.68 -4.14
CA LYS A 258 13.29 11.91 -3.88
C LYS A 258 13.78 13.06 -4.77
N PRO A 259 12.89 13.99 -5.17
CA PRO A 259 13.19 15.01 -6.18
C PRO A 259 14.30 15.99 -5.78
N TRP A 260 14.55 16.15 -4.48
CA TRP A 260 15.60 17.03 -3.95
C TRP A 260 16.99 16.38 -3.90
N ARG A 261 17.15 15.11 -4.33
CA ARG A 261 18.46 14.50 -4.47
C ARG A 261 19.29 15.22 -5.52
N ARG A 262 20.55 15.51 -5.20
CA ARG A 262 21.50 16.15 -6.11
C ARG A 262 21.75 15.34 -7.38
N ASP A 263 21.67 14.01 -7.27
CA ASP A 263 21.90 13.05 -8.34
C ASP A 263 20.60 12.44 -8.90
N VAL A 264 19.44 13.04 -8.64
CA VAL A 264 18.11 12.46 -8.93
C VAL A 264 17.98 11.90 -10.35
N ILE A 265 18.51 12.59 -11.35
CA ILE A 265 18.46 12.14 -12.76
C ILE A 265 19.23 10.82 -12.95
N ARG A 266 20.44 10.72 -12.39
CA ARG A 266 21.26 9.50 -12.48
C ARG A 266 20.63 8.38 -11.65
N ALA A 267 20.10 8.72 -10.47
CA ALA A 267 19.43 7.79 -9.60
C ALA A 267 18.17 7.19 -10.25
N LEU A 268 17.33 8.00 -10.91
CA LEU A 268 16.12 7.52 -11.60
C LEU A 268 16.42 6.54 -12.74
N LEU A 269 17.59 6.65 -13.40
CA LEU A 269 18.00 5.74 -14.46
C LEU A 269 18.57 4.41 -13.94
N GLY A 270 18.99 4.37 -12.67
CA GLY A 270 19.61 3.20 -12.05
C GLY A 270 18.78 2.55 -10.94
N GLN A 271 17.69 3.20 -10.49
CA GLN A 271 16.88 2.77 -9.35
C GLN A 271 15.41 2.66 -9.77
N GLY A 272 14.79 1.54 -9.41
CA GLY A 272 13.38 1.27 -9.68
C GLY A 272 13.12 -0.22 -9.51
N HIS A 273 12.54 -0.59 -8.37
CA HIS A 273 12.24 -1.98 -8.05
C HIS A 273 10.75 -2.09 -7.75
N THR A 274 10.01 -2.84 -8.57
CA THR A 274 8.54 -2.90 -8.45
C THR A 274 8.12 -4.21 -7.82
N VAL A 275 7.34 -4.14 -6.75
CA VAL A 275 6.81 -5.31 -6.05
C VAL A 275 5.28 -5.28 -5.99
N VAL A 276 4.66 -6.45 -5.81
CA VAL A 276 3.21 -6.59 -5.65
C VAL A 276 2.87 -6.74 -4.17
N PRO A 277 2.26 -5.73 -3.52
CA PRO A 277 1.78 -5.88 -2.14
C PRO A 277 0.55 -6.78 -2.10
N TYR A 278 0.59 -7.81 -1.24
CA TYR A 278 -0.51 -8.79 -1.17
C TYR A 278 -1.04 -9.01 0.25
N ALA A 279 -0.31 -8.68 1.30
CA ALA A 279 -0.85 -8.74 2.66
C ALA A 279 -0.31 -7.61 3.55
N VAL A 280 -1.02 -7.30 4.62
CA VAL A 280 -0.67 -6.26 5.60
C VAL A 280 -0.86 -6.76 7.01
N ARG A 281 0.06 -6.36 7.90
CA ARG A 281 -0.08 -6.49 9.35
C ARG A 281 0.19 -5.13 10.01
N GLN A 282 -0.71 -4.69 10.88
CA GLN A 282 -0.52 -3.47 11.68
C GLN A 282 -1.04 -3.70 13.10
N ARG A 283 -0.15 -3.52 14.08
CA ARG A 283 -0.45 -3.72 15.51
C ARG A 283 -0.51 -2.42 16.30
N ALA A 284 0.03 -1.35 15.74
CA ALA A 284 0.17 -0.06 16.36
C ALA A 284 0.00 1.04 15.29
N PRO A 285 -0.43 2.26 15.66
CA PRO A 285 -0.74 3.32 14.69
C PRO A 285 0.49 3.85 13.91
N ASP A 286 1.68 3.63 14.45
CA ASP A 286 2.97 4.15 14.00
C ASP A 286 3.79 3.16 13.16
N GLN A 287 3.52 1.85 13.24
CA GLN A 287 4.28 0.83 12.53
C GLN A 287 3.39 -0.16 11.80
N ALA A 288 3.72 -0.44 10.54
CA ALA A 288 3.02 -1.44 9.74
C ALA A 288 3.98 -2.27 8.91
N GLU A 289 3.54 -3.46 8.53
CA GLU A 289 4.28 -4.38 7.67
C GLU A 289 3.41 -4.75 6.47
N VAL A 290 4.02 -4.80 5.30
CA VAL A 290 3.35 -5.24 4.06
C VAL A 290 4.17 -6.37 3.46
N LEU A 291 3.55 -7.54 3.32
CA LEU A 291 4.14 -8.64 2.58
C LEU A 291 3.99 -8.37 1.09
N VAL A 292 5.07 -8.59 0.35
CA VAL A 292 5.14 -8.30 -1.08
C VAL A 292 5.72 -9.47 -1.85
N TRP A 293 5.25 -9.66 -3.08
CA TRP A 293 5.92 -10.54 -4.04
C TRP A 293 6.91 -9.71 -4.86
N ASP A 294 8.16 -10.16 -4.88
CA ASP A 294 9.27 -9.55 -5.61
C ASP A 294 9.63 -10.40 -6.84
N PRO A 295 9.44 -9.89 -8.07
CA PRO A 295 9.83 -10.61 -9.28
C PRO A 295 11.31 -10.98 -9.36
N SER A 296 12.20 -10.29 -8.64
CA SER A 296 13.64 -10.57 -8.64
C SER A 296 14.04 -11.66 -7.65
N ARG A 297 13.16 -11.96 -6.68
CA ARG A 297 13.32 -13.00 -5.66
C ARG A 297 11.99 -13.74 -5.44
N PRO A 298 11.41 -14.36 -6.49
CA PRO A 298 10.12 -15.02 -6.37
C PRO A 298 10.17 -16.22 -5.41
N GLU A 299 11.34 -16.85 -5.25
CA GLU A 299 11.59 -17.91 -4.26
C GLU A 299 11.37 -17.48 -2.80
N ASP A 300 11.60 -16.21 -2.47
CA ASP A 300 11.45 -15.64 -1.11
C ASP A 300 10.02 -15.13 -0.86
N ALA A 301 9.06 -15.61 -1.66
CA ALA A 301 7.65 -15.28 -1.51
C ALA A 301 7.10 -15.76 -0.17
N GLY A 302 6.60 -14.83 0.65
CA GLY A 302 6.17 -15.11 2.03
C GLY A 302 7.07 -14.51 3.10
N GLU A 303 8.35 -14.30 2.78
CA GLU A 303 9.35 -13.74 3.71
C GLU A 303 9.68 -12.28 3.38
N THR A 304 9.42 -11.88 2.14
CA THR A 304 9.71 -10.52 1.66
C THR A 304 8.71 -9.51 2.23
N VAL A 305 9.18 -8.71 3.20
CA VAL A 305 8.37 -7.71 3.93
C VAL A 305 8.92 -6.31 3.74
N ILE A 306 8.01 -5.35 3.53
CA ILE A 306 8.29 -3.92 3.69
C ILE A 306 7.80 -3.49 5.08
N THR A 307 8.68 -2.93 5.89
CA THR A 307 8.32 -2.33 7.17
C THR A 307 8.16 -0.83 6.99
N PHE A 308 7.03 -0.28 7.42
CA PHE A 308 6.70 1.14 7.38
C PHE A 308 6.80 1.75 8.78
N ASP A 309 7.56 2.83 8.90
CA ASP A 309 7.48 3.77 10.01
C ASP A 309 6.54 4.90 9.59
N LEU A 310 5.28 4.80 10.02
CA LEU A 310 4.20 5.73 9.71
C LEU A 310 4.31 7.03 10.53
N GLN A 311 5.03 7.02 11.64
CA GLN A 311 5.28 8.22 12.43
C GLN A 311 6.27 9.14 11.71
N HIS A 312 7.39 8.59 11.23
CA HIS A 312 8.45 9.35 10.56
C HIS A 312 8.34 9.37 9.04
N ASP A 313 7.32 8.71 8.46
CA ASP A 313 7.06 8.63 7.01
C ASP A 313 8.24 8.00 6.23
N ARG A 314 8.74 6.88 6.75
CA ARG A 314 9.88 6.11 6.20
C ARG A 314 9.50 4.65 6.02
N TYR A 315 10.35 3.92 5.29
CA TYR A 315 10.18 2.48 5.13
C TYR A 315 11.52 1.76 5.02
N ARG A 316 11.49 0.46 5.28
CA ARG A 316 12.61 -0.46 5.15
C ARG A 316 12.22 -1.62 4.24
N TYR A 317 13.13 -1.96 3.34
CA TYR A 317 13.01 -3.09 2.41
C TYR A 317 14.41 -3.68 2.15
N PRO A 318 14.86 -4.65 2.97
CA PRO A 318 16.21 -5.17 2.88
C PRO A 318 16.48 -6.00 1.62
N PRO A 319 17.73 -6.02 1.13
CA PRO A 319 18.84 -5.15 1.53
C PRO A 319 18.81 -3.76 0.85
N LEU A 320 17.80 -3.48 0.02
CA LEU A 320 17.80 -2.33 -0.89
C LEU A 320 17.62 -0.98 -0.20
N VAL A 321 16.82 -0.92 0.87
CA VAL A 321 16.50 0.31 1.60
C VAL A 321 16.43 0.06 3.09
N ASP A 322 17.13 0.87 3.88
CA ASP A 322 17.09 0.82 5.35
C ASP A 322 16.73 2.20 5.95
N TYR A 323 15.43 2.49 6.04
CA TYR A 323 14.88 3.75 6.58
C TYR A 323 15.53 5.03 6.04
N GLU A 324 16.05 4.99 4.81
CA GLU A 324 16.74 6.12 4.19
C GLU A 324 15.79 7.25 3.80
N ASP A 325 16.17 8.48 4.14
CA ASP A 325 15.41 9.68 3.77
C ASP A 325 15.58 10.09 2.31
N ALA A 326 16.50 9.46 1.57
CA ALA A 326 16.82 9.81 0.18
C ALA A 326 15.82 9.21 -0.83
N VAL A 327 15.03 8.23 -0.41
CA VAL A 327 14.15 7.46 -1.29
C VAL A 327 12.70 7.43 -0.80
N THR A 328 11.80 6.99 -1.67
CA THR A 328 10.36 6.88 -1.39
C THR A 328 9.77 5.67 -2.11
N ILE A 329 8.51 5.39 -1.78
CA ILE A 329 7.63 4.49 -2.53
C ILE A 329 6.70 5.33 -3.40
N VAL A 330 6.51 4.89 -4.64
CA VAL A 330 5.46 5.36 -5.54
C VAL A 330 4.45 4.22 -5.76
N ALA A 331 3.18 4.47 -5.43
CA ALA A 331 2.12 3.48 -5.59
C ALA A 331 1.18 3.91 -6.72
N VAL A 332 1.40 3.42 -7.93
CA VAL A 332 0.57 3.71 -9.10
C VAL A 332 -0.39 2.56 -9.39
N ARG A 333 -1.59 2.91 -9.85
CA ARG A 333 -2.68 1.99 -10.20
C ARG A 333 -2.37 1.25 -11.51
N GLN A 334 -2.77 -0.01 -11.60
CA GLN A 334 -2.60 -0.84 -12.79
C GLN A 334 -3.21 -0.21 -14.05
N HIS A 335 -4.35 0.46 -13.93
CA HIS A 335 -5.02 1.08 -15.09
C HIS A 335 -4.15 2.12 -15.82
N ALA A 336 -3.21 2.79 -15.13
CA ALA A 336 -2.30 3.76 -15.74
C ALA A 336 -1.32 3.07 -16.71
N TYR A 337 -0.93 1.84 -16.38
CA TYR A 337 -0.07 1.00 -17.21
C TYR A 337 -0.87 0.22 -18.25
N LEU A 338 -2.11 -0.21 -17.97
CA LEU A 338 -2.89 -0.97 -18.95
C LEU A 338 -3.39 -0.13 -20.14
N HIS A 339 -3.62 1.17 -19.94
CA HIS A 339 -4.24 2.04 -20.95
C HIS A 339 -3.32 3.18 -21.46
N GLY A 340 -2.15 3.37 -20.86
CA GLY A 340 -1.17 4.35 -21.34
C GLY A 340 -0.51 3.90 -22.64
N ARG A 341 -0.60 4.71 -23.70
CA ARG A 341 0.01 4.43 -25.02
C ARG A 341 0.74 5.63 -25.64
N THR A 342 0.87 6.73 -24.90
CA THR A 342 1.58 7.95 -25.34
C THR A 342 2.83 8.17 -24.49
N ALA A 343 3.91 8.68 -25.07
CA ALA A 343 5.18 8.94 -24.38
C ALA A 343 5.79 10.29 -24.73
N MET A 344 4.97 11.34 -24.81
CA MET A 344 5.43 12.68 -25.17
C MET A 344 6.43 13.24 -24.15
N LEU A 345 6.14 13.07 -22.85
CA LEU A 345 6.98 13.55 -21.75
C LEU A 345 8.31 12.80 -21.70
N SER A 346 8.26 11.48 -21.82
CA SER A 346 9.45 10.64 -21.82
C SER A 346 10.32 10.85 -23.06
N SER A 347 9.73 11.10 -24.23
CA SER A 347 10.48 11.46 -25.43
C SER A 347 11.24 12.78 -25.24
N LEU A 348 10.59 13.81 -24.68
CA LEU A 348 11.26 15.09 -24.39
C LEU A 348 12.37 14.91 -23.35
N ALA A 349 12.11 14.17 -22.28
CA ALA A 349 13.13 13.84 -21.28
C ALA A 349 14.31 13.09 -21.91
N SER A 350 14.04 12.12 -22.79
CA SER A 350 15.07 11.37 -23.51
C SER A 350 15.97 12.28 -24.36
N LEU A 351 15.41 13.29 -25.03
CA LEU A 351 16.21 14.26 -25.77
C LEU A 351 17.16 15.03 -24.85
N VAL A 352 16.68 15.50 -23.70
CA VAL A 352 17.50 16.26 -22.75
C VAL A 352 18.61 15.40 -22.14
N LEU A 353 18.31 14.13 -21.87
CA LEU A 353 19.23 13.20 -21.21
C LEU A 353 20.29 12.63 -22.16
N PHE A 354 19.93 12.37 -23.42
CA PHE A 354 20.77 11.63 -24.36
C PHE A 354 21.22 12.45 -25.59
N SER A 355 20.83 13.72 -25.72
CA SER A 355 21.37 14.64 -26.75
C SER A 355 22.13 15.81 -26.12
N PRO A 356 23.48 15.87 -26.26
CA PRO A 356 24.29 16.97 -25.77
C PRO A 356 23.88 18.34 -26.32
N ARG A 357 23.47 18.38 -27.60
CA ARG A 357 23.02 19.61 -28.29
C ARG A 357 21.65 20.09 -27.78
N ALA A 358 20.71 19.17 -27.53
CA ALA A 358 19.41 19.53 -26.98
C ALA A 358 19.49 19.99 -25.52
N ARG A 359 20.41 19.41 -24.74
CA ARG A 359 20.70 19.86 -23.37
C ARG A 359 21.19 21.31 -23.32
N GLN A 360 22.08 21.69 -24.23
CA GLN A 360 22.57 23.07 -24.36
C GLN A 360 21.46 24.04 -24.82
N ALA A 361 20.60 23.63 -25.75
CA ALA A 361 19.47 24.44 -26.20
C ALA A 361 18.44 24.68 -25.09
N LEU A 362 18.12 23.67 -24.28
CA LEU A 362 17.20 23.82 -23.14
C LEU A 362 17.77 24.76 -22.06
N ILE A 363 19.07 24.63 -21.74
CA ILE A 363 19.76 25.55 -20.82
C ILE A 363 19.72 26.96 -21.39
N GLY A 364 19.93 27.14 -22.70
CA GLY A 364 19.81 28.43 -23.37
C GLY A 364 18.41 29.04 -23.25
N VAL A 365 17.35 28.26 -23.51
CA VAL A 365 15.95 28.72 -23.41
C VAL A 365 15.55 29.05 -21.97
N VAL A 366 15.93 28.22 -21.00
CA VAL A 366 15.64 28.48 -19.58
C VAL A 366 16.41 29.71 -19.08
N SER A 367 17.67 29.88 -19.49
CA SER A 367 18.47 31.06 -19.16
C SER A 367 17.90 32.33 -19.79
N LEU A 368 17.39 32.25 -21.04
CA LEU A 368 16.72 33.35 -21.71
C LEU A 368 15.39 33.72 -21.02
N ALA A 369 14.60 32.72 -20.61
CA ALA A 369 13.34 32.93 -19.90
C ALA A 369 13.55 33.52 -18.50
N LEU A 370 14.56 33.06 -17.75
CA LEU A 370 14.98 33.67 -16.48
C LEU A 370 15.53 35.08 -16.67
N GLY A 371 16.34 35.31 -17.71
CA GLY A 371 16.85 36.64 -18.06
C GLY A 371 15.73 37.63 -18.42
N LEU A 372 14.75 37.20 -19.22
CA LEU A 372 13.56 37.97 -19.56
C LEU A 372 12.64 38.20 -18.35
N GLY A 373 12.50 37.21 -17.47
CA GLY A 373 11.75 37.33 -16.22
C GLY A 373 12.38 38.34 -15.25
N LEU A 374 13.70 38.31 -15.09
CA LEU A 374 14.46 39.26 -14.28
C LEU A 374 14.44 40.67 -14.87
N LEU A 375 14.53 40.82 -16.19
CA LEU A 375 14.38 42.11 -16.89
C LEU A 375 12.98 42.72 -16.70
N LYS A 376 11.93 41.89 -16.61
CA LYS A 376 10.56 42.33 -16.38
C LYS A 376 10.31 42.73 -14.92
N LEU A 377 11.07 42.14 -13.99
CA LEU A 377 11.07 42.49 -12.56
C LEU A 377 11.88 43.77 -12.29
N ALA A 378 12.99 44.01 -12.98
CA ALA A 378 13.83 45.21 -12.82
C ALA A 378 13.24 46.48 -13.46
N ARG A 379 12.16 46.36 -14.25
CA ARG A 379 11.41 47.48 -14.86
C ARG A 379 10.12 47.83 -14.09
N ARG A 380 9.88 47.18 -12.96
CA ARG A 380 8.88 47.56 -11.95
C ARG A 380 9.61 48.11 -10.74
#